data_AF-A0A183DZ18-F1
#
_entry.id   AF-A0A183DZ18-F1
#
_cell.length_a   1.000
_cell.length_b   1.000
_cell.length_c   1.000
_cell.angle_alpha   90.00
_cell.angle_beta   90.00
_cell.angle_gamma   90.00
#
_symmetry.space_group_name_H-M   'P 1'
#
loop_
_entity.id
_entity.type
_entity.pdbx_description
1 polymer ?
#
loop_
_entity_poly.entity_id
_entity_poly.type
_entity_poly.pdbx_seq_one_letter_code
_entity_poly.pdbx_strand_id
1 'polypeptide(L)'
;MDGNASPDNADLTLSAMEYRFLRENPGLHFHLFRYIDDILTVNCANFAKTASNIYGPSLKLNTTYSGQRACFLDLEILCQDSRCIFDIYNKTLDYPFTINYGEHPDSDMDHTVQESVILSQLLRYARISILPEWFLD
;
A
#
# COMPACT_ATOMS: atom_id res chain seq x y z
N MET A 1 22.38 4.42 5.15
CA MET A 1 22.53 4.71 3.71
C MET A 1 23.01 3.42 3.05
N ASP A 2 22.07 2.51 2.79
CA ASP A 2 22.37 1.29 2.04
C ASP A 2 22.28 1.67 0.55
N GLY A 3 23.43 1.86 -0.08
CA GLY A 3 23.58 2.38 -1.45
C GLY A 3 23.22 1.34 -2.51
N ASN A 4 22.07 0.71 -2.38
CA ASN A 4 21.62 -0.30 -3.32
C ASN A 4 20.48 0.28 -4.17
N ALA A 5 20.74 0.51 -5.46
CA ALA A 5 19.73 0.96 -6.44
C ALA A 5 18.67 -0.12 -6.76
N SER A 6 18.69 -1.25 -6.04
CA SER A 6 17.76 -2.36 -6.28
C SER A 6 16.29 -1.97 -6.10
N PRO A 7 15.87 -1.26 -5.02
CA PRO A 7 14.49 -0.83 -4.88
C PRO A 7 14.07 0.14 -6.00
N ASP A 8 14.94 1.09 -6.35
CA ASP A 8 14.68 2.06 -7.42
C ASP A 8 14.54 1.37 -8.78
N ASN A 9 15.43 0.40 -9.08
CA ASN A 9 15.37 -0.38 -10.30
C ASN A 9 14.11 -1.25 -10.37
N ALA A 10 13.71 -1.87 -9.26
CA ALA A 10 12.49 -2.66 -9.18
C ALA A 10 11.26 -1.76 -9.43
N ASP A 11 11.19 -0.62 -8.75
CA ASP A 11 10.08 0.31 -8.87
C ASP A 11 9.96 0.88 -10.29
N LEU A 12 11.08 1.30 -10.89
CA LEU A 12 11.13 1.77 -12.27
C LEU A 12 10.69 0.69 -13.27
N THR A 13 11.17 -0.55 -13.07
CA THR A 13 10.85 -1.67 -13.96
C THR A 13 9.36 -1.99 -13.90
N LEU A 14 8.79 -2.14 -12.70
CA LEU A 14 7.37 -2.43 -12.52
C LEU A 14 6.48 -1.30 -13.07
N SER A 15 6.85 -0.04 -12.80
CA SER A 15 6.13 1.13 -13.34
C SER A 15 6.14 1.17 -14.86
N ALA A 16 7.27 0.83 -15.51
CA ALA A 16 7.35 0.79 -16.96
C ALA A 16 6.47 -0.31 -17.56
N MET A 17 6.36 -1.48 -16.90
CA MET A 17 5.48 -2.57 -17.31
C MET A 17 4.00 -2.17 -17.19
N GLU A 18 3.60 -1.56 -16.06
CA GLU A 18 2.26 -1.04 -15.82
C GLU A 18 1.86 0.01 -16.86
N TYR A 19 2.74 1.00 -17.09
CA TYR A 19 2.52 2.05 -18.08
C TYR A 19 2.34 1.48 -19.50
N ARG A 20 3.19 0.53 -19.89
CA ARG A 20 3.08 -0.12 -21.19
C ARG A 20 1.74 -0.85 -21.34
N PHE A 21 1.33 -1.59 -20.31
CA PHE A 21 0.06 -2.31 -20.32
C PHE A 21 -1.13 -1.36 -20.45
N LEU A 22 -1.16 -0.25 -19.69
CA LEU A 22 -2.24 0.75 -19.78
C LEU A 22 -2.30 1.41 -21.16
N ARG A 23 -1.14 1.71 -21.76
CA ARG A 23 -1.07 2.29 -23.11
C ARG A 23 -1.59 1.35 -24.19
N GLU A 24 -1.36 0.05 -24.04
CA GLU A 24 -1.86 -0.98 -24.95
C GLU A 24 -3.37 -1.26 -24.74
N ASN A 25 -3.95 -0.84 -23.60
CA ASN A 25 -5.33 -1.12 -23.21
C ASN A 25 -6.07 0.16 -22.75
N PRO A 26 -6.29 1.16 -23.62
CA PRO A 26 -6.83 2.46 -23.23
C PRO A 26 -8.28 2.43 -22.69
N GLY A 27 -9.01 1.32 -22.90
CA GLY A 27 -10.38 1.14 -22.37
C GLY A 27 -10.45 0.51 -20.97
N LEU A 28 -9.32 0.18 -20.35
CA LEU A 28 -9.28 -0.33 -18.98
C LEU A 28 -9.31 0.84 -18.00
N HIS A 29 -10.40 0.95 -17.24
CA HIS A 29 -10.58 1.96 -16.20
C HIS A 29 -10.56 1.30 -14.83
N PHE A 30 -9.40 1.31 -14.19
CA PHE A 30 -9.22 0.91 -12.80
C PHE A 30 -8.11 1.76 -12.17
N HIS A 31 -8.14 1.91 -10.85
CA HIS A 31 -7.08 2.60 -10.13
C HIS A 31 -6.09 1.57 -9.61
N LEU A 32 -4.81 1.78 -9.88
CA LEU A 32 -3.71 0.97 -9.38
C LEU A 32 -2.82 1.84 -8.52
N PHE A 33 -2.71 1.47 -7.25
CA PHE A 33 -1.79 2.08 -6.30
C PHE A 33 -0.75 1.03 -5.94
N ARG A 34 0.52 1.38 -6.06
CA ARG A 34 1.62 0.48 -5.71
C ARG A 34 2.57 1.19 -4.76
N TYR A 35 2.97 0.49 -3.71
CA TYR A 35 4.02 0.91 -2.81
C TYR A 35 5.02 -0.24 -2.69
N ILE A 36 6.15 -0.09 -3.38
CA ILE A 36 7.15 -1.15 -3.53
C ILE A 36 6.49 -2.42 -4.11
N ASP A 37 6.26 -3.44 -3.29
CA ASP A 37 5.69 -4.75 -3.61
C ASP A 37 4.21 -4.89 -3.26
N ASP A 38 3.66 -3.98 -2.44
CA ASP A 38 2.24 -3.96 -2.11
C ASP A 38 1.43 -3.24 -3.19
N ILE A 39 0.36 -3.89 -3.66
CA ILE A 39 -0.55 -3.36 -4.67
C ILE A 39 -1.98 -3.31 -4.11
N LEU A 40 -2.61 -2.15 -4.28
CA LEU A 40 -4.05 -1.97 -4.11
C LEU A 40 -4.65 -1.64 -5.48
N THR A 41 -5.75 -2.33 -5.81
CA THR A 41 -6.53 -2.00 -7.00
C THR A 41 -7.99 -1.73 -6.65
N VAL A 42 -8.55 -0.70 -7.27
CA VAL A 42 -9.95 -0.31 -7.12
C VAL A 42 -10.63 -0.38 -8.49
N ASN A 43 -11.87 -0.87 -8.51
CA ASN A 43 -12.65 -1.09 -9.72
C ASN A 43 -12.07 -2.17 -10.67
N CYS A 44 -11.37 -3.18 -10.12
CA CYS A 44 -10.85 -4.31 -10.87
C CYS A 44 -11.26 -5.65 -10.23
N ALA A 45 -12.32 -6.29 -10.76
CA ALA A 45 -12.89 -7.51 -10.16
C ALA A 45 -11.94 -8.73 -10.19
N ASN A 46 -11.00 -8.79 -11.14
CA ASN A 46 -10.03 -9.88 -11.24
C ASN A 46 -8.65 -9.36 -11.62
N PHE A 47 -8.01 -8.67 -10.66
CA PHE A 47 -6.68 -8.12 -10.88
C PHE A 47 -5.61 -9.20 -11.05
N ALA A 48 -5.77 -10.40 -10.49
CA ALA A 48 -4.78 -11.47 -10.63
C ALA A 48 -4.51 -11.84 -12.10
N LYS A 49 -5.56 -11.91 -12.93
CA LYS A 49 -5.41 -12.13 -14.38
C LYS A 49 -4.72 -10.95 -15.07
N THR A 50 -5.12 -9.73 -14.73
CA THR A 50 -4.53 -8.50 -15.26
C THR A 50 -3.04 -8.41 -14.90
N ALA A 51 -2.68 -8.70 -13.66
CA ALA A 51 -1.31 -8.73 -13.16
C ALA A 51 -0.45 -9.74 -13.92
N SER A 52 -0.96 -10.93 -14.24
CA SER A 52 -0.20 -11.89 -15.06
C SER A 52 0.09 -11.36 -16.47
N ASN A 53 -0.73 -10.46 -17.01
CA ASN A 53 -0.48 -9.81 -18.30
C ASN A 53 0.50 -8.63 -18.16
N ILE A 54 0.48 -7.91 -17.02
CA ILE A 54 1.40 -6.80 -16.75
C ILE A 54 2.80 -7.34 -16.47
N TYR A 55 2.94 -8.23 -15.49
CA TYR A 55 4.23 -8.65 -14.93
C TYR A 55 4.75 -9.99 -15.48
N GLY A 56 3.92 -10.71 -16.23
CA GLY A 56 4.23 -12.04 -16.76
C GLY A 56 4.00 -13.18 -15.76
N PRO A 57 4.15 -14.44 -16.20
CA PRO A 57 3.80 -15.63 -15.41
C PRO A 57 4.80 -15.95 -14.27
N SER A 58 6.00 -15.37 -14.31
CA SER A 58 7.04 -15.57 -13.30
C SER A 58 6.78 -14.80 -12.02
N LEU A 59 6.11 -13.64 -12.10
CA LEU A 59 5.83 -12.79 -10.95
C LEU A 59 4.40 -13.06 -10.45
N LYS A 60 4.30 -13.88 -9.41
CA LYS A 60 3.01 -14.27 -8.81
C LYS A 60 2.65 -13.31 -7.69
N LEU A 61 1.50 -12.65 -7.82
CA LEU A 61 0.92 -11.86 -6.73
C LEU A 61 0.12 -12.76 -5.79
N ASN A 62 0.28 -12.55 -4.49
CA ASN A 62 -0.57 -13.14 -3.48
C ASN A 62 -1.68 -12.16 -3.12
N THR A 63 -2.92 -12.62 -3.14
CA THR A 63 -4.07 -11.79 -2.78
C THR A 63 -4.30 -11.88 -1.27
N THR A 64 -4.13 -10.76 -0.58
CA THR A 64 -4.42 -10.66 0.87
C THR A 64 -5.89 -10.32 1.12
N TYR A 65 -6.43 -9.36 0.35
CA TYR A 65 -7.80 -8.90 0.46
C TYR A 65 -8.49 -8.90 -0.90
N SER A 66 -9.79 -9.16 -0.93
CA SER A 66 -10.62 -9.05 -2.13
C SER A 66 -12.05 -8.65 -1.78
N GLY A 67 -12.74 -8.00 -2.71
CA GLY A 67 -14.10 -7.53 -2.51
C GLY A 67 -14.16 -6.08 -2.03
N GLN A 68 -15.03 -5.82 -1.06
CA GLN A 68 -15.36 -4.45 -0.62
C GLN A 68 -14.47 -3.93 0.50
N ARG A 69 -13.71 -4.78 1.18
CA ARG A 69 -12.83 -4.40 2.29
C ARG A 69 -11.40 -4.82 2.00
N ALA A 70 -10.45 -3.91 2.18
CA ALA A 70 -9.03 -4.19 2.07
C ALA A 70 -8.23 -3.31 3.05
N CYS A 71 -7.02 -3.74 3.38
CA CYS A 71 -6.08 -2.93 4.15
C CYS A 71 -4.82 -2.67 3.33
N PHE A 72 -4.34 -1.43 3.32
CA PHE A 72 -3.17 -0.99 2.54
C PHE A 72 -2.46 0.16 3.27
N LEU A 73 -1.18 0.00 3.62
CA LEU A 73 -0.36 1.03 4.29
C LEU A 73 -1.04 1.67 5.54
N ASP A 74 -1.50 0.84 6.47
CA ASP A 74 -2.23 1.26 7.69
C ASP A 74 -3.56 2.00 7.42
N LEU A 75 -4.10 1.87 6.21
CA LEU A 75 -5.47 2.26 5.87
C LEU A 75 -6.36 1.02 5.82
N GLU A 76 -7.50 1.09 6.50
CA GLU A 76 -8.64 0.24 6.18
C GLU A 76 -9.49 0.95 5.14
N ILE A 77 -9.87 0.24 4.09
CA ILE A 77 -10.65 0.75 2.97
C ILE A 77 -11.89 -0.11 2.83
N LEU A 78 -13.07 0.51 2.95
CA LEU A 78 -14.36 -0.13 2.75
C LEU A 78 -15.13 0.56 1.63
N CYS A 79 -15.28 -0.10 0.48
CA CYS A 79 -16.02 0.42 -0.67
C CYS A 79 -17.43 -0.18 -0.75
N GLN A 80 -18.45 0.66 -0.54
CA GLN A 80 -19.88 0.32 -0.57
C GLN A 80 -20.66 1.44 -1.28
N ASP A 81 -21.70 1.09 -2.04
CA ASP A 81 -22.61 2.05 -2.70
C ASP A 81 -21.89 3.15 -3.49
N SER A 82 -20.87 2.76 -4.27
CA SER A 82 -20.04 3.65 -5.09
C SER A 82 -19.24 4.69 -4.30
N ARG A 83 -19.04 4.48 -2.99
CA ARG A 83 -18.20 5.31 -2.12
C ARG A 83 -17.18 4.42 -1.43
N CYS A 84 -16.02 4.97 -1.09
CA CYS A 84 -15.05 4.31 -0.24
C CYS A 84 -14.91 5.09 1.08
N ILE A 85 -14.94 4.36 2.17
CA ILE A 85 -14.77 4.84 3.53
C ILE A 85 -13.37 4.40 3.97
N PHE A 86 -12.64 5.32 4.61
CA PHE A 86 -11.28 5.11 5.07
C PHE A 86 -11.24 5.18 6.59
N ASP A 87 -10.47 4.28 7.20
CA ASP A 87 -10.19 4.29 8.63
C ASP A 87 -8.73 3.90 8.89
N ILE A 88 -8.25 4.13 10.11
CA ILE A 88 -6.92 3.73 10.54
C ILE A 88 -6.91 2.21 10.76
N TYR A 89 -5.99 1.52 10.09
CA TYR A 89 -5.74 0.11 10.28
C TYR A 89 -4.47 -0.12 11.09
N ASN A 90 -4.59 -0.84 12.20
CA ASN A 90 -3.44 -1.27 12.98
C ASN A 90 -3.21 -2.78 12.81
N LYS A 91 -2.30 -3.14 11.89
CA LYS A 91 -1.93 -4.53 11.61
C LYS A 91 -1.44 -5.30 12.84
N THR A 92 -0.92 -4.62 13.86
CA THR A 92 -0.46 -5.29 15.08
C THR A 92 -1.59 -5.99 15.83
N LEU A 93 -2.84 -5.56 15.62
CA LEU A 93 -4.03 -6.18 16.19
C LEU A 93 -4.38 -7.53 15.54
N ASP A 94 -3.80 -7.85 14.36
CA ASP A 94 -4.05 -9.12 13.68
C ASP A 94 -3.25 -10.28 14.27
N TYR A 95 -2.22 -9.97 15.06
CA TYR A 95 -1.35 -10.98 15.63
C TYR A 95 -1.89 -11.45 16.98
N PRO A 96 -1.89 -12.77 17.26
CA PRO A 96 -2.37 -13.31 18.52
C PRO A 96 -1.37 -13.11 19.67
N PHE A 97 -0.35 -12.27 19.48
CA PHE A 97 0.72 -12.00 20.43
C PHE A 97 1.03 -10.51 20.46
N THR A 98 1.59 -10.06 21.58
CA THR A 98 2.00 -8.66 21.76
C THR A 98 3.15 -8.32 20.83
N ILE A 99 2.97 -7.31 19.98
CA ILE A 99 4.04 -6.75 19.18
C ILE A 99 4.82 -5.75 20.03
N ASN A 100 6.11 -6.01 20.19
CA ASN A 100 7.02 -5.10 20.87
C ASN A 100 7.44 -3.99 19.89
N TYR A 101 7.19 -2.74 20.27
CA TYR A 101 7.68 -1.58 19.55
C TYR A 101 9.11 -1.29 20.00
N GLY A 102 10.06 -1.28 19.06
CA GLY A 102 11.46 -0.91 19.35
C GLY A 102 11.63 0.56 19.75
N GLU A 103 10.57 1.35 19.65
CA GLU A 103 10.53 2.81 19.81
C GLU A 103 10.02 3.24 21.18
N HIS A 104 10.12 2.35 22.16
CA HIS A 104 9.87 2.71 23.56
C HIS A 104 10.76 3.89 23.97
N PRO A 105 10.27 4.87 24.77
CA PRO A 105 11.09 6.00 25.25
C PRO A 105 12.42 5.60 25.89
N ASP A 106 12.46 4.40 26.49
CA ASP A 106 13.65 3.82 27.12
C ASP A 106 14.41 2.82 26.22
N SER A 107 14.21 2.85 24.90
CA SER A 107 14.96 1.97 24.00
C SER A 107 16.35 2.54 23.69
N ASP A 108 17.29 1.66 23.34
CA ASP A 108 18.64 2.06 22.90
C ASP A 108 18.65 2.64 21.46
N MET A 109 17.48 2.96 20.89
CA MET A 109 17.42 3.62 19.59
C MET A 109 17.89 5.07 19.68
N ASP A 110 18.52 5.54 18.60
CA ASP A 110 18.87 6.94 18.48
C ASP A 110 17.62 7.83 18.57
N HIS A 111 17.65 8.85 19.42
CA HIS A 111 16.51 9.73 19.66
C HIS A 111 15.97 10.39 18.39
N THR A 112 16.83 10.73 17.42
CA THR A 112 16.39 11.36 16.17
C THR A 112 15.61 10.39 15.30
N VAL A 113 15.99 9.11 15.33
CA VAL A 113 15.27 8.03 14.65
C VAL A 113 13.90 7.84 15.31
N GLN A 114 13.86 7.78 16.65
CA GLN A 114 12.63 7.63 17.40
C GLN A 114 11.64 8.78 17.14
N GLU A 115 12.09 10.03 17.24
CA GLU A 115 11.26 11.21 16.95
C GLU A 115 10.73 11.20 15.52
N SER A 116 11.56 10.80 14.55
CA SER A 116 11.18 10.72 13.14
C SER A 116 10.08 9.70 12.89
N VAL A 117 10.12 8.54 13.55
CA VAL A 117 9.08 7.52 13.38
C VAL A 117 7.77 7.97 14.04
N ILE A 118 7.82 8.48 15.28
CA ILE A 118 6.64 9.01 15.98
C ILE A 118 5.96 10.12 15.16
N LEU A 119 6.75 11.09 14.66
CA LEU A 119 6.22 12.18 13.85
C LEU A 119 5.62 11.67 12.54
N SER A 120 6.27 10.71 11.87
CA SER A 120 5.77 10.10 10.64
C SER A 120 4.42 9.40 10.86
N GLN A 121 4.27 8.66 11.95
CA GLN A 121 3.00 7.99 12.30
C GLN A 121 1.91 9.01 12.66
N LEU A 122 2.24 10.04 13.44
CA LEU A 122 1.29 11.10 13.78
C LEU A 122 0.77 11.81 12.51
N LEU A 123 1.67 12.19 11.60
CA LEU A 123 1.31 12.81 10.33
C LEU A 123 0.44 11.88 9.47
N ARG A 124 0.74 10.59 9.44
CA ARG A 124 -0.06 9.57 8.74
C ARG A 124 -1.47 9.52 9.30
N TYR A 125 -1.64 9.31 10.61
CA TYR A 125 -2.96 9.24 11.24
C TYR A 125 -3.74 10.53 11.10
N ALA A 126 -3.08 11.69 11.21
CA ALA A 126 -3.69 12.98 10.98
C ALA A 126 -4.23 13.10 9.53
N ARG A 127 -3.46 12.66 8.52
CA ARG A 127 -3.91 12.68 7.12
C ARG A 127 -5.13 11.78 6.91
N ILE A 128 -5.12 10.56 7.44
CA ILE A 128 -6.23 9.62 7.33
C ILE A 128 -7.50 10.22 7.96
N SER A 129 -7.37 10.83 9.12
CA SER A 129 -8.51 11.34 9.90
C SER A 129 -9.08 12.65 9.36
N ILE A 130 -8.24 13.53 8.78
CA ILE A 130 -8.64 14.89 8.38
C ILE A 130 -8.97 14.97 6.88
N LEU A 131 -8.33 14.14 6.07
CA LEU A 131 -8.48 14.15 4.62
C LEU A 131 -8.73 12.71 4.16
N PRO A 132 -9.93 12.14 4.25
CA PRO A 132 -10.19 10.82 3.68
C PRO A 132 -10.44 10.86 2.17
N GLU A 133 -10.92 11.98 1.64
CA GLU A 133 -11.48 12.07 0.28
C GLU A 133 -10.41 12.06 -0.85
N TRP A 134 -9.18 12.48 -0.59
CA TRP A 134 -8.12 12.61 -1.62
C TRP A 134 -7.51 11.29 -2.10
N PHE A 135 -7.76 10.16 -1.42
CA PHE A 135 -7.04 8.94 -1.74
C PHE A 135 -7.50 8.31 -3.08
N LEU A 136 -8.69 8.66 -3.57
CA LEU A 136 -9.27 8.11 -4.80
C LEU A 136 -9.69 9.15 -5.85
N ASP A 137 -9.53 10.44 -5.57
CA ASP A 137 -9.66 11.53 -6.56
C ASP A 137 -8.36 11.69 -7.38
#